data_AF-A0A6G8I329-F1
#
_entry.id   AF-A0A6G8I329-F1
#
_cell.length_a   1.000
_cell.length_b   1.000
_cell.length_c   1.000
_cell.angle_alpha   90.00
_cell.angle_beta   90.00
_cell.angle_gamma   90.00
#
_symmetry.space_group_name_H-M   'P 1'
#
loop_
_entity.id
_entity.type
_entity.pdbx_description
1 polymer ?
#
loop_
_entity_poly.entity_id
_entity_poly.type
_entity_poly.pdbx_seq_one_letter_code
_entity_poly.pdbx_strand_id
1 'polypeptide(L)' 'MIHTFIDSKAVVEIPNEDIECVLAGAMKKCFGYRTPTRYYSTWLARFEGLNYNAYQTILLELVKLGYGRILKNK' A
#
# COMPACT_ATOMS: atom_id res chain seq x y z
N MET A 1 -5.76 -3.24 10.32
CA MET A 1 -6.41 -2.80 9.08
C MET A 1 -5.81 -1.45 8.76
N ILE A 2 -5.18 -1.29 7.60
CA ILE A 2 -4.77 0.06 7.16
C ILE A 2 -6.03 0.76 6.66
N HIS A 3 -6.33 1.95 7.17
CA HIS A 3 -7.29 2.89 6.59
C HIS A 3 -6.51 4.11 6.15
N THR A 4 -6.30 4.26 4.84
CA THR A 4 -5.59 5.40 4.29
C THR A 4 -6.36 6.02 3.14
N PHE A 5 -6.35 7.35 3.10
CA PHE A 5 -6.98 8.15 2.06
C PHE A 5 -5.97 8.49 0.94
N ILE A 6 -6.38 8.27 -0.31
CA ILE A 6 -5.75 8.87 -1.49
C ILE A 6 -6.49 10.17 -1.79
N ASP A 7 -5.90 11.33 -1.52
CA ASP A 7 -6.44 12.66 -1.85
C ASP A 7 -7.96 12.83 -1.53
N SER A 8 -8.43 12.24 -0.42
CA SER A 8 -9.84 12.20 0.00
C SER A 8 -10.82 11.53 -0.99
N LYS A 9 -10.33 10.77 -1.97
CA LYS A 9 -11.10 10.15 -3.06
C LYS A 9 -11.10 8.64 -3.04
N ALA A 10 -10.20 7.98 -2.32
CA ALA A 10 -10.24 6.52 -2.18
C ALA A 10 -9.75 6.08 -0.79
N VAL A 11 -10.34 4.99 -0.30
CA VAL A 11 -9.95 4.29 0.92
C VAL A 11 -9.35 2.96 0.53
N VAL A 12 -8.15 2.66 1.04
CA VAL A 12 -7.54 1.33 0.93
C VAL A 12 -7.83 0.56 2.22
N GLU A 13 -8.31 -0.67 2.10
CA GLU A 13 -8.58 -1.59 3.20
C GLU A 13 -7.90 -2.93 2.92
N ILE A 14 -6.93 -3.29 3.75
CA ILE A 14 -6.21 -4.57 3.66
C ILE A 14 -6.37 -5.32 4.99
N PRO A 15 -6.80 -6.60 4.97
CA PRO A 15 -6.80 -7.46 6.15
C PRO A 15 -5.40 -7.56 6.77
N ASN A 16 -5.32 -7.64 8.09
CA ASN A 16 -4.02 -7.72 8.80
C ASN A 16 -3.18 -8.94 8.40
N GLU A 17 -3.84 -10.05 8.10
CA GLU A 17 -3.19 -11.31 7.68
C GLU A 17 -2.55 -11.22 6.29
N ASP A 18 -3.08 -10.37 5.41
CA ASP A 18 -2.62 -10.22 4.02
C ASP A 18 -1.67 -9.03 3.82
N ILE A 19 -1.55 -8.15 4.83
CA ILE A 19 -0.88 -6.85 4.73
C ILE A 19 0.54 -6.96 4.15
N GLU A 20 1.34 -7.91 4.62
CA GLU A 20 2.73 -8.08 4.18
C GLU A 20 2.80 -8.61 2.75
N CYS A 21 1.94 -9.56 2.38
CA CYS A 21 1.92 -10.16 1.05
C CYS A 21 1.45 -9.15 0.01
N VAL A 22 0.40 -8.40 0.33
CA VAL A 22 -0.21 -7.39 -0.54
C VAL A 22 0.75 -6.21 -0.73
N LEU A 23 1.36 -5.70 0.35
CA LEU A 23 2.37 -4.64 0.25
C LEU A 23 3.62 -5.10 -0.51
N ALA A 24 4.05 -6.36 -0.34
CA ALA A 24 5.15 -6.93 -1.12
C ALA A 24 4.87 -6.86 -2.63
N GLY A 25 3.68 -7.30 -3.03
CA GLY A 25 3.24 -7.28 -4.43
C GLY A 25 3.20 -5.86 -4.99
N ALA A 26 2.56 -4.93 -4.28
CA ALA A 26 2.43 -3.55 -4.71
C ALA A 26 3.80 -2.84 -4.79
N MET A 27 4.65 -2.98 -3.78
CA MET A 27 5.97 -2.35 -3.77
C MET A 27 6.93 -2.93 -4.81
N LYS A 28 6.92 -4.25 -5.01
CA LYS A 28 7.70 -4.87 -6.06
C LYS A 28 7.24 -4.38 -7.43
N LYS A 29 5.94 -4.23 -7.65
CA LYS A 29 5.37 -3.77 -8.92
C LYS A 29 5.67 -2.29 -9.20
N CYS A 30 5.51 -1.42 -8.21
CA CYS A 30 5.71 0.02 -8.40
C CYS A 30 7.18 0.44 -8.42
N PHE A 31 8.03 -0.17 -7.59
CA PHE A 31 9.40 0.31 -7.36
C PHE A 31 10.48 -0.76 -7.53
N GLY A 32 10.11 -1.99 -7.88
CA GLY A 32 11.08 -3.09 -8.00
C GLY A 32 11.75 -3.45 -6.67
N TYR A 33 11.12 -3.14 -5.54
CA TYR A 33 11.71 -3.41 -4.23
C TYR A 33 12.02 -4.89 -4.06
N ARG A 34 13.24 -5.17 -3.59
CA ARG A 34 13.63 -6.52 -3.17
C ARG A 34 12.91 -6.89 -1.89
N THR A 35 12.55 -8.17 -1.78
CA THR A 35 11.93 -8.75 -0.59
C THR A 35 12.75 -8.38 0.65
N PRO A 36 12.13 -7.77 1.68
CA PRO A 36 12.77 -7.52 2.96
C PRO A 36 13.23 -8.85 3.53
N THR A 37 14.51 -8.88 3.90
CA THR A 37 15.10 -10.02 4.62
C THR A 37 14.84 -9.84 6.11
N ARG A 38 15.20 -10.82 6.94
CA ARG A 38 15.14 -10.70 8.41
C ARG A 38 15.79 -9.42 8.98
N TYR A 39 16.76 -8.83 8.27
CA TYR A 39 17.48 -7.61 8.65
C TYR A 39 16.85 -6.30 8.16
N TYR A 40 16.00 -6.37 7.13
CA TYR A 40 15.31 -5.21 6.60
C TYR A 40 13.86 -5.32 7.08
N SER A 41 13.41 -4.35 7.87
CA SER A 41 12.07 -4.29 8.47
C SER A 41 10.92 -4.75 7.55
N THR A 42 9.76 -5.04 8.14
CA THR A 42 8.56 -5.50 7.42
C THR A 42 8.16 -4.58 6.25
N TRP A 43 7.37 -5.10 5.31
CA TRP A 43 6.84 -4.28 4.22
C TRP A 43 5.96 -3.14 4.75
N LEU A 44 5.27 -3.36 5.87
CA LEU A 44 4.54 -2.30 6.56
C LEU A 44 5.46 -1.16 7.02
N ALA A 45 6.57 -1.46 7.68
CA ALA A 45 7.51 -0.42 8.12
C ALA A 45 8.14 0.34 6.94
N ARG A 46 8.42 -0.36 5.82
CA ARG A 46 8.86 0.30 4.59
C ARG A 46 7.78 1.20 4.00
N PHE A 47 6.52 0.80 4.10
CA PHE A 47 5.38 1.55 3.57
C PHE A 47 5.18 2.86 4.33
N GLU A 48 5.24 2.81 5.66
CA GLU A 48 5.16 3.98 6.54
C GLU A 48 6.34 4.94 6.35
N GLY A 49 7.50 4.43 5.93
CA GLY A 49 8.69 5.23 5.63
C GLY A 49 8.73 5.85 4.23
N LEU A 50 7.71 5.63 3.38
CA LEU A 50 7.68 6.21 2.04
C LEU A 50 7.42 7.72 2.09
N ASN A 51 8.04 8.46 1.16
CA ASN A 51 7.63 9.85 0.91
C ASN A 51 6.22 9.90 0.30
N TYR A 52 5.58 11.08 0.35
CA TYR A 52 4.19 11.26 -0.09
C TYR A 52 3.91 10.70 -1.49
N ASN A 53 4.76 10.99 -2.48
CA ASN A 53 4.55 10.55 -3.86
C ASN A 53 4.64 9.02 -4.00
N ALA A 54 5.62 8.41 -3.34
CA ALA A 54 5.78 6.97 -3.35
C ALA A 54 4.61 6.28 -2.62
N TYR A 55 4.18 6.84 -1.49
CA TYR A 55 3.04 6.39 -0.72
C TYR A 55 1.75 6.41 -1.57
N GLN A 56 1.44 7.53 -2.24
CA GLN A 56 0.29 7.66 -3.14
C GLN A 56 0.33 6.67 -4.30
N THR A 57 1.53 6.46 -4.89
CA THR A 57 1.70 5.49 -5.98
C THR A 57 1.34 4.07 -5.55
N ILE A 58 1.76 3.66 -4.35
CA ILE A 58 1.42 2.34 -3.80
C ILE A 58 -0.07 2.24 -3.51
N LEU A 59 -0.67 3.26 -2.90
CA LEU A 59 -2.11 3.24 -2.63
C LEU A 59 -2.94 3.10 -3.91
N LEU A 60 -2.56 3.80 -4.99
CA LEU A 60 -3.24 3.67 -6.29
C LEU A 60 -3.12 2.26 -6.86
N GLU A 61 -1.97 1.62 -6.68
CA GLU A 61 -1.79 0.22 -7.09
C GLU A 61 -2.65 -0.73 -6.25
N LEU A 62 -2.75 -0.50 -4.94
CA LEU A 62 -3.61 -1.28 -4.05
C LEU A 62 -5.09 -1.16 -4.43
N VAL A 63 -5.54 0.04 -4.83
CA VAL A 63 -6.89 0.24 -5.39
C VAL A 63 -7.09 -0.59 -6.65
N LYS A 64 -6.13 -0.59 -7.59
CA LYS A 64 -6.21 -1.39 -8.83
C LYS A 64 -6.25 -2.89 -8.56
N LEU A 65 -5.59 -3.35 -7.50
CA LEU A 65 -5.59 -4.74 -7.05
C LEU A 65 -6.90 -5.14 -6.33
N GLY A 66 -7.85 -4.21 -6.17
CA GLY A 66 -9.14 -4.45 -5.54
C GLY A 66 -9.16 -4.23 -4.03
N TYR A 67 -8.04 -3.80 -3.43
CA TYR A 67 -7.94 -3.48 -2.00
C TYR A 67 -8.36 -2.05 -1.66
N GLY A 68 -8.97 -1.32 -2.59
CA GLY A 68 -9.47 0.02 -2.29
C GLY A 68 -10.80 0.34 -2.95
N ARG A 69 -11.54 1.25 -2.31
CA ARG A 69 -12.80 1.81 -2.78
C ARG A 69 -12.65 3.29 -3.07
N ILE A 70 -13.04 3.71 -4.26
CA ILE A 70 -13.15 5.13 -4.61
C ILE A 70 -14.41 5.69 -3.94
N LEU A 71 -14.25 6.67 -3.06
CA LEU A 71 -15.33 7.44 -2.48
C LEU A 71 -15.88 8.35 -3.58
N LYS A 72 -17.04 8.01 -4.14
CA LYS A 72 -17.78 8.93 -5.00
C LYS A 72 -18.29 10.06 -4.10
N ASN A 73 -17.77 11.28 -4.29
CA ASN A 73 -18.40 12.47 -3.71
C ASN A 73 -19.84 12.53 -4.21
N LYS A 74 -20.77 12.50 -3.26
CA LYS A 74 -22.19 12.70 -3.49
C LYS A 74 -22.50 14.18 -3.48
#